data_AF-A0A352RUC8-F1
#
_entry.id   AF-A0A352RUC8-F1
#
_cell.length_a   1.000
_cell.length_b   1.000
_cell.length_c   1.000
_cell.angle_alpha   90.00
_cell.angle_beta   90.00
_cell.angle_gamma   90.00
#
_symmetry.space_group_name_H-M   'P 1'
#
loop_
_entity.id
_entity.type
_entity.pdbx_description
1 polymer ?
#
loop_
_entity_poly.entity_id
_entity_poly.type
_entity_poly.pdbx_seq_one_letter_code
_entity_poly.pdbx_strand_id
1 'polypeptide(L)'
;PRLERPARIILISPMIGVTRYARFAGLAALPALLPPFEKAAWLGIVPEFNPFKYNSFPVNGARQSHRLTVALQDQIARVARERGLQDLPPVLTFQSVIDFTVSTPAIVRRLYASLPDNGSELVLFDVNRRAKLGPLIDPASTQALARLLPALPVSYRLTMIGNEAEGADGVTARVVDAGATEETKRPVAMTYPAQVFSLSHVAIPFPMDDELYGIQPMDAGNPRFGVSLGAIAPRGERGALMVSLDSMFRISSNPFFPYLLARIDEVIAEPARASGARPAGARRAGPAAQASFPDTDPEFDEMLRKAQDVELDSVVMP
;
A
#
# COMPACT_ATOMS: atom_id res chain seq x y z
N PRO A 1 -1.65 -11.30 35.35
CA PRO A 1 -2.20 -11.84 34.08
C PRO A 1 -1.20 -11.65 32.92
N ARG A 2 -0.75 -12.73 32.26
CA ARG A 2 0.00 -12.63 30.99
C ARG A 2 -1.02 -12.57 29.86
N LEU A 3 -0.90 -11.58 28.98
CA LEU A 3 -1.71 -11.51 27.76
C LEU A 3 -1.44 -12.76 26.91
N GLU A 4 -2.49 -13.35 26.36
CA GLU A 4 -2.37 -14.47 25.43
C GLU A 4 -1.67 -14.01 24.15
N ARG A 5 -0.93 -14.93 23.52
CA ARG A 5 -0.27 -14.63 22.24
C ARG A 5 -1.35 -14.46 21.16
N PRO A 6 -1.30 -13.42 20.32
CA PRO A 6 -2.23 -13.28 19.20
C PRO A 6 -2.16 -14.49 18.28
N ALA A 7 -3.31 -15.00 17.85
CA ALA A 7 -3.35 -16.12 16.91
C ALA A 7 -2.84 -15.71 15.52
N ARG A 8 -3.11 -14.46 15.11
CA ARG A 8 -2.81 -13.92 13.77
C ARG A 8 -2.59 -12.41 13.82
N ILE A 9 -1.93 -11.88 12.80
CA ILE A 9 -1.79 -10.43 12.58
C ILE A 9 -2.37 -10.10 11.21
N ILE A 10 -3.31 -9.16 11.14
CA ILE A 10 -3.86 -8.65 9.89
C ILE A 10 -3.34 -7.24 9.70
N LEU A 11 -2.70 -7.00 8.56
CA LEU A 11 -2.11 -5.72 8.20
C LEU A 11 -2.80 -5.17 6.97
N ILE A 12 -3.28 -3.93 7.06
CA ILE A 12 -3.83 -3.19 5.93
C ILE A 12 -2.85 -2.08 5.63
N SER A 13 -2.19 -2.18 4.48
CA SER A 13 -1.19 -1.22 4.00
C SER A 13 -0.12 -0.85 5.04
N PRO A 14 0.58 -1.84 5.63
CA PRO A 14 1.45 -1.56 6.77
C PRO A 14 2.63 -0.70 6.37
N MET A 15 2.88 0.36 7.16
CA MET A 15 3.99 1.29 6.98
C MET A 15 5.33 0.68 7.45
N ILE A 16 5.67 -0.52 6.93
CA ILE A 16 6.95 -1.20 7.13
C ILE A 16 8.08 -0.40 6.49
N GLY A 17 7.80 0.35 5.44
CA GLY A 17 8.72 1.30 4.81
C GLY A 17 7.97 2.53 4.31
N VAL A 18 8.55 3.70 4.58
CA VAL A 18 8.16 4.98 3.96
C VAL A 18 9.20 5.37 2.93
N THR A 19 8.79 6.14 1.93
CA THR A 19 9.70 6.64 0.89
C THR A 19 10.83 7.50 1.48
N ARG A 20 12.00 7.52 0.81
CA ARG A 20 13.21 8.18 1.31
C ARG A 20 13.07 9.71 1.47
N TYR A 21 12.06 10.33 0.87
CA TYR A 21 11.79 11.77 1.03
C TYR A 21 11.49 12.17 2.48
N ALA A 22 10.88 11.27 3.26
CA ALA A 22 10.63 11.49 4.69
C ALA A 22 11.94 11.74 5.48
N ARG A 23 13.10 11.31 4.98
CA ARG A 23 14.41 11.56 5.57
C ARG A 23 14.86 13.02 5.44
N PHE A 24 14.45 13.71 4.36
CA PHE A 24 14.85 15.10 4.09
C PHE A 24 13.85 16.12 4.61
N ALA A 25 12.63 15.70 4.94
CA ALA A 25 11.62 16.56 5.58
C ALA A 25 12.18 17.30 6.80
N GLY A 26 13.05 16.66 7.60
CA GLY A 26 13.66 17.29 8.78
C GLY A 26 14.54 18.51 8.49
N LEU A 27 15.17 18.59 7.31
CA LEU A 27 15.96 19.77 6.90
C LEU A 27 15.05 20.89 6.39
N ALA A 28 13.90 20.54 5.80
CA ALA A 28 12.92 21.51 5.31
C ALA A 28 12.29 22.37 6.43
N ALA A 29 12.30 21.89 7.69
CA ALA A 29 11.79 22.65 8.83
C ALA A 29 12.83 23.58 9.49
N LEU A 30 14.11 23.58 9.07
CA LEU A 30 15.12 24.46 9.66
C LEU A 30 14.78 25.95 9.56
N PRO A 31 14.23 26.46 8.44
CA PRO A 31 13.79 27.85 8.36
C PRO A 31 12.71 28.21 9.38
N ALA A 32 11.88 27.25 9.82
CA ALA A 32 10.75 27.49 10.72
C ALA A 32 11.16 27.94 12.14
N LEU A 33 12.46 27.87 12.48
CA LEU A 33 12.99 28.42 13.72
C LEU A 33 12.94 29.96 13.75
N LEU A 34 12.78 30.59 12.59
CA LEU A 34 12.60 32.02 12.45
C LEU A 34 11.09 32.33 12.34
N PRO A 35 10.51 33.23 13.17
CA PRO A 35 9.07 33.51 13.17
C PRO A 35 8.46 33.83 11.79
N PRO A 36 9.13 34.57 10.88
CA PRO A 36 8.60 34.84 9.53
C PRO A 36 8.42 33.58 8.66
N PHE A 37 9.01 32.46 9.03
CA PHE A 37 9.05 31.22 8.25
C PHE A 37 8.33 30.06 8.97
N GLU A 38 7.44 30.33 9.92
CA GLU A 38 6.69 29.31 10.66
C GLU A 38 5.97 28.29 9.76
N LYS A 39 5.57 28.70 8.55
CA LYS A 39 4.95 27.82 7.54
C LYS A 39 5.88 26.71 7.07
N ALA A 40 7.20 26.88 7.15
CA ALA A 40 8.18 25.83 6.82
C ALA A 40 8.15 24.64 7.80
N ALA A 41 7.43 24.74 8.93
CA ALA A 41 7.18 23.60 9.81
C ALA A 41 6.16 22.60 9.23
N TRP A 42 5.54 22.92 8.08
CA TRP A 42 4.49 22.14 7.43
C TRP A 42 4.95 21.68 6.05
N LEU A 43 4.66 20.44 5.70
CA LEU A 43 4.85 19.92 4.35
C LEU A 43 3.75 20.40 3.40
N GLY A 44 2.60 20.74 3.95
CA GLY A 44 1.48 21.36 3.23
C GLY A 44 0.45 21.86 4.24
N ILE A 45 -0.10 23.04 3.97
CA ILE A 45 -1.20 23.64 4.73
C ILE A 45 -2.36 23.81 3.76
N VAL A 46 -3.46 23.12 4.01
CA VAL A 46 -4.66 23.15 3.18
C VAL A 46 -5.90 23.22 4.06
N PRO A 47 -7.06 23.69 3.55
CA PRO A 47 -8.30 23.61 4.29
C PRO A 47 -8.60 22.17 4.74
N GLU A 48 -9.04 22.03 5.99
CA GLU A 48 -9.43 20.72 6.51
C GLU A 48 -10.84 20.39 6.04
N PHE A 49 -10.95 19.37 5.19
CA PHE A 49 -12.23 18.93 4.61
C PHE A 49 -12.56 17.47 4.95
N ASN A 50 -11.56 16.66 5.31
CA ASN A 50 -11.77 15.29 5.75
C ASN A 50 -12.04 15.23 7.26
N PRO A 51 -13.20 14.73 7.71
CA PRO A 51 -13.56 14.69 9.13
C PRO A 51 -12.75 13.70 9.98
N PHE A 52 -12.06 12.74 9.35
CA PHE A 52 -11.34 11.65 10.03
C PHE A 52 -9.83 11.67 9.77
N LYS A 53 -9.33 12.65 9.01
CA LYS A 53 -7.91 12.73 8.64
C LYS A 53 -7.47 14.19 8.53
N TYR A 54 -6.32 14.50 9.14
CA TYR A 54 -5.62 15.75 8.88
C TYR A 54 -5.12 15.82 7.43
N ASN A 55 -5.54 16.87 6.74
CA ASN A 55 -5.13 17.15 5.37
C ASN A 55 -3.81 17.93 5.36
N SER A 56 -3.67 18.90 6.26
CA SER A 56 -2.40 19.56 6.53
C SER A 56 -1.45 18.61 7.27
N PHE A 57 -0.20 18.54 6.82
CA PHE A 57 0.77 17.58 7.37
C PHE A 57 2.03 18.27 7.90
N PRO A 58 2.31 18.21 9.21
CA PRO A 58 3.48 18.85 9.79
C PRO A 58 4.75 18.05 9.49
N VAL A 59 5.86 18.75 9.28
CA VAL A 59 7.20 18.14 9.09
C VAL A 59 7.57 17.24 10.27
N ASN A 60 7.21 17.63 11.50
CA ASN A 60 7.46 16.79 12.67
C ASN A 60 6.71 15.46 12.58
N GLY A 61 5.49 15.43 12.04
CA GLY A 61 4.72 14.21 11.81
C GLY A 61 5.46 13.26 10.86
N ALA A 62 5.91 13.78 9.71
CA ALA A 62 6.72 13.01 8.76
C ALA A 62 8.00 12.45 9.40
N ARG A 63 8.70 13.26 10.20
CA ARG A 63 9.92 12.85 10.91
C ARG A 63 9.65 11.72 11.91
N GLN A 64 8.58 11.81 12.70
CA GLN A 64 8.24 10.76 13.68
C GLN A 64 7.83 9.47 12.98
N SER A 65 7.01 9.55 11.92
CA SER A 65 6.65 8.38 11.12
C SER A 65 7.90 7.70 10.55
N HIS A 66 8.84 8.46 10.01
CA HIS A 66 10.11 7.92 9.50
C HIS A 66 10.93 7.21 10.59
N ARG A 67 11.11 7.85 11.75
CA ARG A 67 11.86 7.27 12.88
C ARG A 67 11.22 5.98 13.39
N LEU A 68 9.90 5.96 13.52
CA LEU A 68 9.16 4.78 13.94
C LEU A 68 9.35 3.64 12.94
N THR A 69 9.23 3.91 11.64
CA THR A 69 9.44 2.92 10.59
C THR A 69 10.87 2.35 10.60
N VAL A 70 11.89 3.19 10.76
CA VAL A 70 13.29 2.74 10.86
C VAL A 70 13.50 1.85 12.09
N ALA A 71 13.03 2.30 13.26
CA ALA A 71 13.14 1.53 14.50
C ALA A 71 12.44 0.16 14.39
N LEU A 72 11.26 0.12 13.75
CA LEU A 72 10.52 -1.11 13.49
C LEU A 72 11.32 -2.05 12.56
N GLN A 73 11.88 -1.54 11.47
CA GLN A 73 12.69 -2.33 10.55
C GLN A 73 13.92 -2.93 11.24
N ASP A 74 14.61 -2.14 12.07
CA ASP A 74 15.77 -2.60 12.83
C ASP A 74 15.39 -3.69 13.83
N GLN A 75 14.22 -3.56 14.47
CA GLN A 75 13.70 -4.57 15.37
C GLN A 75 13.33 -5.87 14.64
N ILE A 76 12.64 -5.78 13.50
CA ILE A 76 12.32 -6.94 12.66
C ILE A 76 13.61 -7.65 12.24
N ALA A 77 14.58 -6.90 11.73
CA ALA A 77 15.86 -7.45 11.29
C ALA A 77 16.65 -8.11 12.44
N ARG A 78 16.64 -7.52 13.64
CA ARG A 78 17.26 -8.10 14.83
C ARG A 78 16.60 -9.43 15.22
N VAL A 79 15.28 -9.45 15.36
CA VAL A 79 14.54 -10.67 15.76
C VAL A 79 14.62 -11.75 14.68
N ALA A 80 14.62 -11.36 13.40
CA ALA A 80 14.85 -12.27 12.28
C ALA A 80 16.22 -12.96 12.36
N ARG A 81 17.29 -12.21 12.66
CA ARG A 81 18.63 -12.80 12.83
C ARG A 81 18.75 -13.71 14.05
N GLU A 82 18.13 -13.34 15.17
CA GLU A 82 18.26 -14.08 16.43
C GLU A 82 17.39 -15.34 16.49
N ARG A 83 16.15 -15.26 15.97
CA ARG A 83 15.12 -16.30 16.16
C ARG A 83 14.31 -16.62 14.91
N GLY A 84 14.64 -16.03 13.76
CA GLY A 84 13.94 -16.27 12.49
C GLY A 84 12.44 -15.91 12.53
N LEU A 85 12.04 -14.96 13.38
CA LEU A 85 10.64 -14.57 13.60
C LEU A 85 9.69 -15.76 13.89
N GLN A 86 10.20 -16.89 14.41
CA GLN A 86 9.40 -18.11 14.63
C GLN A 86 8.28 -17.94 15.66
N ASP A 87 8.47 -17.01 16.60
CA ASP A 87 7.48 -16.64 17.61
C ASP A 87 6.40 -15.68 17.08
N LEU A 88 6.56 -15.13 15.86
CA LEU A 88 5.58 -14.25 15.25
C LEU A 88 4.41 -15.08 14.70
N PRO A 89 3.15 -14.74 15.06
CA PRO A 89 2.00 -15.41 14.48
C PRO A 89 1.90 -15.14 12.96
N PRO A 90 1.13 -15.95 12.22
CA PRO A 90 0.96 -15.78 10.78
C PRO A 90 0.43 -14.38 10.45
N VAL A 91 1.01 -13.76 9.42
CA VAL A 91 0.68 -12.39 9.00
C VAL A 91 -0.09 -12.44 7.68
N LEU A 92 -1.27 -11.83 7.65
CA LEU A 92 -2.03 -11.54 6.43
C LEU A 92 -1.90 -10.06 6.12
N THR A 93 -1.32 -9.71 4.97
CA THR A 93 -1.16 -8.31 4.54
C THR A 93 -1.93 -8.03 3.25
N PHE A 94 -2.65 -6.91 3.22
CA PHE A 94 -3.25 -6.36 2.00
C PHE A 94 -2.52 -5.07 1.61
N GLN A 95 -2.07 -4.98 0.36
CA GLN A 95 -1.32 -3.83 -0.13
C GLN A 95 -1.61 -3.58 -1.62
N SER A 96 -1.63 -2.32 -2.05
CA SER A 96 -1.63 -2.00 -3.48
C SER A 96 -0.21 -2.01 -4.02
N VAL A 97 -0.02 -2.55 -5.23
CA VAL A 97 1.27 -2.56 -5.91
C VAL A 97 1.80 -1.14 -6.10
N ILE A 98 0.92 -0.23 -6.52
CA ILE A 98 1.24 1.18 -6.67
C ILE A 98 0.73 1.92 -5.44
N ASP A 99 1.66 2.43 -4.65
CA ASP A 99 1.34 3.30 -3.53
C ASP A 99 2.35 4.43 -3.43
N PHE A 100 1.84 5.64 -3.28
CA PHE A 100 2.67 6.83 -3.20
C PHE A 100 3.46 6.95 -1.88
N THR A 101 2.98 6.35 -0.79
CA THR A 101 3.51 6.60 0.56
C THR A 101 4.04 5.35 1.26
N VAL A 102 3.43 4.19 1.02
CA VAL A 102 3.84 2.93 1.63
C VAL A 102 4.68 2.17 0.63
N SER A 103 5.92 1.83 1.01
CA SER A 103 6.81 1.09 0.12
C SER A 103 6.44 -0.40 0.12
N THR A 104 5.71 -0.83 -0.90
CA THR A 104 5.47 -2.26 -1.17
C THR A 104 6.76 -3.08 -1.26
N PRO A 105 7.86 -2.58 -1.90
CA PRO A 105 9.15 -3.28 -1.86
C PRO A 105 9.69 -3.51 -0.45
N ALA A 106 9.48 -2.55 0.48
CA ALA A 106 9.91 -2.71 1.87
C ALA A 106 9.10 -3.79 2.59
N ILE A 107 7.80 -3.92 2.32
CA ILE A 107 6.97 -5.01 2.87
C ILE A 107 7.52 -6.37 2.42
N VAL A 108 7.77 -6.53 1.12
CA VAL A 108 8.31 -7.78 0.56
C VAL A 108 9.70 -8.07 1.12
N ARG A 109 10.64 -7.12 1.06
CA ARG A 109 12.06 -7.35 1.37
C ARG A 109 12.38 -7.32 2.87
N ARG A 110 11.69 -6.51 3.66
CA ARG A 110 12.04 -6.27 5.08
C ARG A 110 11.17 -7.04 6.06
N LEU A 111 9.93 -7.39 5.68
CA LEU A 111 9.04 -8.22 6.50
C LEU A 111 8.97 -9.64 5.93
N TYR A 112 8.38 -9.80 4.75
CA TYR A 112 8.01 -11.12 4.21
C TYR A 112 9.20 -12.02 3.88
N ALA A 113 10.32 -11.46 3.39
CA ALA A 113 11.55 -12.22 3.17
C ALA A 113 12.16 -12.81 4.45
N SER A 114 11.78 -12.32 5.62
CA SER A 114 12.26 -12.82 6.92
C SER A 114 11.25 -13.74 7.62
N LEU A 115 10.03 -13.88 7.09
CA LEU A 115 9.01 -14.70 7.73
C LEU A 115 9.28 -16.19 7.50
N PRO A 116 9.09 -17.04 8.53
CA PRO A 116 9.12 -18.48 8.36
C PRO A 116 7.88 -18.93 7.57
N ASP A 117 7.92 -20.17 7.07
CA ASP A 117 6.72 -20.84 6.57
C ASP A 117 5.78 -21.20 7.73
N ASN A 118 5.03 -20.20 8.18
CA ASN A 118 4.02 -20.28 9.23
C ASN A 118 2.59 -20.08 8.68
N GLY A 119 2.42 -20.03 7.36
CA GLY A 119 1.14 -19.73 6.73
C GLY A 119 0.82 -18.23 6.62
N SER A 120 1.83 -17.37 6.65
CA SER A 120 1.67 -15.96 6.29
C SER A 120 1.28 -15.80 4.81
N GLU A 121 0.55 -14.74 4.50
CA GLU A 121 0.07 -14.43 3.16
C GLU A 121 0.20 -12.94 2.84
N LEU A 122 0.67 -12.62 1.63
CA LEU A 122 0.70 -11.28 1.08
C LEU A 122 -0.28 -11.19 -0.09
N VAL A 123 -1.30 -10.34 0.05
CA VAL A 123 -2.29 -10.04 -0.98
C VAL A 123 -1.94 -8.68 -1.60
N LEU A 124 -1.68 -8.69 -2.91
CA LEU A 124 -1.33 -7.51 -3.69
C LEU A 124 -2.45 -7.16 -4.68
N PHE A 125 -2.94 -5.92 -4.63
CA PHE A 125 -3.85 -5.38 -5.64
C PHE A 125 -3.06 -4.70 -6.74
N ASP A 126 -3.13 -5.26 -7.94
CA ASP A 126 -2.44 -4.83 -9.15
C ASP A 126 -3.19 -3.70 -9.87
N VAL A 127 -2.54 -3.10 -10.86
CA VAL A 127 -3.14 -2.09 -11.72
C VAL A 127 -4.21 -2.68 -12.63
N ASN A 128 -5.17 -1.83 -13.03
CA ASN A 128 -6.15 -2.17 -14.05
C ASN A 128 -5.51 -2.06 -15.44
N ARG A 129 -5.14 -3.21 -16.02
CA ARG A 129 -4.56 -3.27 -17.37
C ARG A 129 -5.56 -2.96 -18.48
N ARG A 130 -6.85 -2.86 -18.15
CA ARG A 130 -7.93 -2.51 -19.10
C ARG A 130 -8.56 -1.14 -18.83
N ALA A 131 -8.01 -0.35 -17.91
CA ALA A 131 -8.44 1.03 -17.77
C ALA A 131 -8.26 1.73 -19.12
N LYS A 132 -9.32 2.33 -19.65
CA LYS A 132 -9.36 2.97 -20.97
C LYS A 132 -8.63 4.32 -20.97
N LEU A 133 -7.47 4.37 -20.33
CA LEU A 133 -6.60 5.53 -20.23
C LEU A 133 -5.39 5.40 -21.16
N GLY A 134 -5.18 4.22 -21.78
CA GLY A 134 -4.24 4.00 -22.89
C GLY A 134 -2.88 4.67 -22.68
N PRO A 135 -2.50 5.68 -23.48
CA PRO A 135 -1.20 6.37 -23.38
C PRO A 135 -1.02 7.25 -22.14
N LEU A 136 -2.08 7.47 -21.34
CA LEU A 136 -2.02 8.27 -20.12
C LEU A 136 -1.56 7.47 -18.89
N ILE A 137 -1.49 6.14 -18.99
CA ILE A 137 -0.91 5.30 -17.94
C ILE A 137 0.60 5.25 -18.13
N ASP A 138 1.34 5.59 -17.08
CA ASP A 138 2.80 5.46 -17.08
C ASP A 138 3.19 3.98 -17.31
N PRO A 139 4.01 3.66 -18.34
CA PRO A 139 4.48 2.29 -18.57
C PRO A 139 5.16 1.64 -17.35
N ALA A 140 5.81 2.43 -16.50
CA ALA A 140 6.40 1.96 -15.25
C ALA A 140 5.33 1.40 -14.30
N SER A 141 4.13 2.00 -14.27
CA SER A 141 3.01 1.52 -13.47
C SER A 141 2.57 0.11 -13.89
N THR A 142 2.54 -0.16 -15.19
CA THR A 142 2.16 -1.49 -15.73
C THR A 142 3.19 -2.57 -15.42
N GLN A 143 4.47 -2.19 -15.28
CA GLN A 143 5.58 -3.10 -14.96
C GLN A 143 5.87 -3.19 -13.45
N ALA A 144 5.24 -2.35 -12.62
CA ALA A 144 5.52 -2.24 -11.19
C ALA A 144 5.41 -3.58 -10.46
N LEU A 145 4.38 -4.38 -10.76
CA LEU A 145 4.23 -5.70 -10.16
C LEU A 145 5.40 -6.61 -10.53
N ALA A 146 5.77 -6.71 -11.81
CA ALA A 146 6.84 -7.60 -12.25
C ALA A 146 8.19 -7.29 -11.58
N ARG A 147 8.46 -6.01 -11.29
CA ARG A 147 9.66 -5.56 -10.58
C ARG A 147 9.61 -5.79 -9.07
N LEU A 148 8.41 -5.85 -8.50
CA LEU A 148 8.18 -6.09 -7.09
C LEU A 148 8.34 -7.58 -6.74
N LEU A 149 7.99 -8.48 -7.65
CA LEU A 149 7.92 -9.91 -7.38
C LEU A 149 9.30 -10.47 -6.97
N PRO A 150 9.39 -11.18 -5.83
CA PRO A 150 10.61 -11.85 -5.44
C PRO A 150 10.87 -13.06 -6.35
N ALA A 151 12.13 -13.51 -6.38
CA ALA A 151 12.46 -14.81 -6.99
C ALA A 151 11.76 -15.93 -6.20
N LEU A 152 11.05 -16.80 -6.92
CA LEU A 152 10.41 -17.99 -6.33
C LEU A 152 11.44 -19.11 -6.11
N PRO A 153 11.23 -20.00 -5.11
CA PRO A 153 10.10 -20.06 -4.19
C PRO A 153 10.22 -19.10 -2.99
N VAL A 154 9.08 -18.72 -2.41
CA VAL A 154 8.98 -17.90 -1.19
C VAL A 154 8.39 -18.69 -0.01
N SER A 155 8.63 -18.26 1.24
CA SER A 155 8.16 -18.93 2.46
C SER A 155 6.71 -18.61 2.85
N TYR A 156 5.99 -17.84 2.03
CA TYR A 156 4.65 -17.36 2.33
C TYR A 156 3.77 -17.48 1.09
N ARG A 157 2.46 -17.43 1.25
CA ARG A 157 1.53 -17.41 0.13
C ARG A 157 1.49 -16.01 -0.49
N LEU A 158 1.68 -15.91 -1.79
CA LEU A 158 1.57 -14.66 -2.53
C LEU A 158 0.33 -14.70 -3.41
N THR A 159 -0.60 -13.78 -3.18
CA THR A 159 -1.84 -13.65 -3.95
C THR A 159 -1.86 -12.29 -4.65
N MET A 160 -1.98 -12.26 -5.97
CA MET A 160 -2.05 -11.03 -6.76
C MET A 160 -3.41 -10.93 -7.44
N ILE A 161 -4.13 -9.85 -7.18
CA ILE A 161 -5.48 -9.60 -7.70
C ILE A 161 -5.40 -8.50 -8.73
N GLY A 162 -5.87 -8.80 -9.93
CA GLY A 162 -5.93 -7.83 -11.01
C GLY A 162 -6.61 -8.42 -12.24
N ASN A 163 -6.54 -7.69 -13.35
CA ASN A 163 -6.98 -8.20 -14.64
C ASN A 163 -5.80 -8.32 -15.62
N GLU A 164 -6.05 -9.12 -16.66
CA GLU A 164 -5.13 -9.31 -17.77
C GLU A 164 -5.39 -8.24 -18.84
N ALA A 165 -4.35 -7.86 -19.58
CA ALA A 165 -4.50 -6.90 -20.69
C ALA A 165 -5.43 -7.46 -21.78
N GLU A 166 -5.34 -8.76 -22.05
CA GLU A 166 -6.12 -9.49 -23.04
C GLU A 166 -7.09 -10.48 -22.36
N GLY A 167 -8.20 -10.83 -23.02
CA GLY A 167 -9.18 -11.82 -22.51
C GLY A 167 -10.48 -11.23 -21.91
N ALA A 168 -11.26 -12.07 -21.23
CA ALA A 168 -12.58 -11.73 -20.68
C ALA A 168 -12.49 -10.72 -19.52
N ASP A 169 -13.54 -9.89 -19.34
CA ASP A 169 -13.68 -8.77 -18.37
C ASP A 169 -13.56 -9.12 -16.87
N GLY A 170 -13.22 -10.37 -16.56
CA GLY A 170 -13.06 -10.86 -15.21
C GLY A 170 -11.76 -10.43 -14.53
N VAL A 171 -11.82 -10.40 -13.20
CA VAL A 171 -10.67 -10.28 -12.31
C VAL A 171 -10.11 -11.67 -12.06
N THR A 172 -8.79 -11.79 -12.00
CA THR A 172 -8.09 -13.03 -11.74
C THR A 172 -7.21 -12.89 -10.50
N ALA A 173 -7.27 -13.89 -9.63
CA ALA A 173 -6.31 -14.09 -8.55
C ALA A 173 -5.20 -15.02 -9.05
N ARG A 174 -3.99 -14.50 -9.09
CA ARG A 174 -2.76 -15.25 -9.35
C ARG A 174 -2.15 -15.63 -8.00
N VAL A 175 -2.02 -16.92 -7.73
CA VAL A 175 -1.61 -17.44 -6.42
C VAL A 175 -0.36 -18.28 -6.56
N VAL A 176 0.65 -17.96 -5.77
CA VAL A 176 1.84 -18.77 -5.54
C VAL A 176 1.81 -19.23 -4.09
N ASP A 177 1.67 -20.53 -3.88
CA ASP A 177 1.71 -21.11 -2.53
C ASP A 177 3.14 -21.10 -1.96
N ALA A 178 3.25 -21.12 -0.63
CA ALA A 178 4.54 -21.17 0.04
C ALA A 178 5.35 -22.40 -0.43
N GLY A 179 6.61 -22.18 -0.83
CA GLY A 179 7.49 -23.21 -1.35
C GLY A 179 7.26 -23.59 -2.81
N ALA A 180 6.20 -23.10 -3.46
CA ALA A 180 5.90 -23.39 -4.86
C ALA A 180 6.72 -22.51 -5.82
N THR A 181 6.97 -23.03 -7.02
CA THR A 181 7.62 -22.32 -8.14
C THR A 181 6.65 -21.95 -9.25
N GLU A 182 5.42 -22.50 -9.20
CA GLU A 182 4.39 -22.30 -10.21
C GLU A 182 3.29 -21.40 -9.67
N GLU A 183 2.74 -20.58 -10.57
CA GLU A 183 1.59 -19.72 -10.30
C GLU A 183 0.31 -20.41 -10.75
N THR A 184 -0.73 -20.37 -9.90
CA THR A 184 -2.08 -20.81 -10.26
C THR A 184 -3.00 -19.62 -10.48
N LYS A 185 -3.82 -19.66 -11.53
CA LYS A 185 -4.80 -18.61 -11.83
C LYS A 185 -6.20 -19.06 -11.44
N ARG A 186 -6.94 -18.20 -10.73
CA ARG A 186 -8.33 -18.45 -10.34
C ARG A 186 -9.19 -17.24 -10.68
N PRO A 187 -10.35 -17.42 -11.32
CA PRO A 187 -11.28 -16.32 -11.54
C PRO A 187 -11.81 -15.80 -10.20
N VAL A 188 -11.93 -14.49 -10.08
CA VAL A 188 -12.58 -13.80 -8.95
C VAL A 188 -13.87 -13.21 -9.48
N ALA A 189 -15.00 -13.52 -8.83
CA ALA A 189 -16.32 -13.05 -9.21
C ALA A 189 -16.54 -11.58 -8.84
N MET A 190 -15.65 -10.71 -9.34
CA MET A 190 -15.63 -9.26 -9.11
C MET A 190 -15.24 -8.56 -10.40
N THR A 191 -15.58 -7.28 -10.48
CA THR A 191 -15.29 -6.43 -11.63
C THR A 191 -14.26 -5.38 -11.24
N TYR A 192 -13.26 -5.16 -12.10
CA TYR A 192 -12.36 -4.02 -11.97
C TYR A 192 -13.00 -2.82 -12.70
N PRO A 193 -13.52 -1.79 -12.00
CA PRO A 193 -14.21 -0.69 -12.66
C PRO A 193 -13.28 0.06 -13.63
N ALA A 194 -13.78 0.41 -14.82
CA ALA A 194 -12.96 1.00 -15.89
C ALA A 194 -12.37 2.38 -15.53
N GLN A 195 -13.03 3.10 -14.62
CA GLN A 195 -12.59 4.38 -14.08
C GLN A 195 -11.51 4.25 -12.98
N VAL A 196 -11.24 3.03 -12.50
CA VAL A 196 -10.19 2.78 -11.51
C VAL A 196 -9.00 2.14 -12.18
N PHE A 197 -7.85 2.82 -12.17
CA PHE A 197 -6.62 2.32 -12.79
C PHE A 197 -5.62 1.70 -11.81
N SER A 198 -5.68 2.07 -10.53
CA SER A 198 -4.89 1.49 -9.44
C SER A 198 -5.59 1.77 -8.11
N LEU A 199 -5.19 1.07 -7.05
CA LEU A 199 -5.64 1.39 -5.68
C LEU A 199 -4.59 2.23 -4.96
N SER A 200 -4.93 2.70 -3.77
CA SER A 200 -3.98 3.31 -2.84
C SER A 200 -4.17 2.72 -1.44
N HIS A 201 -3.20 2.87 -0.54
CA HIS A 201 -3.32 2.39 0.84
C HIS A 201 -4.56 2.92 1.55
N VAL A 202 -4.97 4.15 1.22
CA VAL A 202 -6.17 4.79 1.78
C VAL A 202 -7.42 4.06 1.32
N ALA A 203 -7.44 3.52 0.11
CA ALA A 203 -8.61 2.89 -0.48
C ALA A 203 -8.87 1.48 0.04
N ILE A 204 -7.82 0.72 0.40
CA ILE A 204 -7.91 -0.69 0.78
C ILE A 204 -9.01 -0.99 1.83
N PRO A 205 -9.15 -0.22 2.94
CA PRO A 205 -10.10 -0.53 3.99
C PRO A 205 -11.53 -0.06 3.76
N PHE A 206 -11.85 0.63 2.66
CA PHE A 206 -13.19 1.19 2.47
C PHE A 206 -13.92 0.52 1.30
N PRO A 207 -15.19 0.12 1.47
CA PRO A 207 -15.99 -0.40 0.38
C PRO A 207 -16.41 0.69 -0.60
N MET A 208 -16.93 0.27 -1.76
CA MET A 208 -17.37 1.17 -2.83
C MET A 208 -18.60 2.00 -2.46
N ASP A 209 -19.41 1.50 -1.53
CA ASP A 209 -20.65 2.10 -1.03
C ASP A 209 -20.49 2.81 0.32
N ASP A 210 -19.24 3.00 0.78
CA ASP A 210 -18.95 3.79 1.97
C ASP A 210 -19.52 5.21 1.86
N GLU A 211 -20.20 5.68 2.91
CA GLU A 211 -20.91 6.96 2.92
C GLU A 211 -19.99 8.17 2.68
N LEU A 212 -18.71 8.08 3.05
CA LEU A 212 -17.74 9.16 2.91
C LEU A 212 -16.74 8.90 1.78
N TYR A 213 -16.15 7.71 1.74
CA TYR A 213 -15.03 7.37 0.85
C TYR A 213 -15.45 6.59 -0.40
N GLY A 214 -16.69 6.09 -0.45
CA GLY A 214 -17.21 5.32 -1.55
C GLY A 214 -17.44 6.18 -2.79
N ILE A 215 -17.16 5.61 -3.96
CA ILE A 215 -17.53 6.24 -5.25
C ILE A 215 -18.98 5.93 -5.66
N GLN A 216 -19.66 5.03 -4.93
CA GLN A 216 -21.05 4.60 -5.16
C GLN A 216 -21.83 4.54 -3.83
N PRO A 217 -21.89 5.63 -3.03
CA PRO A 217 -22.59 5.63 -1.76
C PRO A 217 -24.07 5.29 -1.95
N MET A 218 -24.65 4.54 -1.00
CA MET A 218 -26.05 4.09 -1.09
C MET A 218 -27.06 5.26 -1.12
N ASP A 219 -26.82 6.31 -0.33
CA ASP A 219 -27.66 7.51 -0.26
C ASP A 219 -26.89 8.76 -0.73
N ALA A 220 -26.73 8.89 -2.05
CA ALA A 220 -26.08 10.05 -2.65
C ALA A 220 -26.89 11.36 -2.51
N GLY A 221 -28.18 11.28 -2.18
CA GLY A 221 -29.07 12.44 -2.04
C GLY A 221 -29.02 13.09 -0.66
N ASN A 222 -28.68 12.32 0.37
CA ASN A 222 -28.55 12.79 1.75
C ASN A 222 -27.35 12.14 2.45
N PRO A 223 -26.11 12.51 2.06
CA PRO A 223 -24.91 11.92 2.65
C PRO A 223 -24.83 12.24 4.14
N ARG A 224 -24.59 11.20 4.97
CA ARG A 224 -24.50 11.32 6.44
C ARG A 224 -23.57 12.43 6.93
N PHE A 225 -22.47 12.64 6.23
CA PHE A 225 -21.45 13.63 6.57
C PHE A 225 -21.64 14.98 5.86
N GLY A 226 -22.80 15.19 5.22
CA GLY A 226 -23.07 16.34 4.36
C GLY A 226 -22.38 16.27 2.99
N VAL A 227 -21.42 15.35 2.83
CA VAL A 227 -20.70 15.12 1.58
C VAL A 227 -20.17 13.67 1.51
N SER A 228 -20.12 13.11 0.31
CA SER A 228 -19.44 11.85 0.02
C SER A 228 -18.18 12.13 -0.79
N LEU A 229 -17.04 12.30 -0.11
CA LEU A 229 -15.75 12.68 -0.72
C LEU A 229 -15.38 11.80 -1.93
N GLY A 230 -15.56 10.48 -1.83
CA GLY A 230 -15.26 9.54 -2.92
C GLY A 230 -16.12 9.73 -4.17
N ALA A 231 -17.33 10.25 -4.03
CA ALA A 231 -18.27 10.47 -5.13
C ALA A 231 -18.20 11.88 -5.74
N ILE A 232 -17.41 12.79 -5.17
CA ILE A 232 -17.28 14.16 -5.70
C ILE A 232 -16.50 14.12 -7.02
N ALA A 233 -17.12 14.57 -8.10
CA ALA A 233 -16.50 14.74 -9.41
C ALA A 233 -16.57 16.23 -9.82
N PRO A 234 -15.74 17.10 -9.22
CA PRO A 234 -15.85 18.54 -9.43
C PRO A 234 -15.39 18.90 -10.84
N ARG A 235 -16.04 19.88 -11.46
CA ARG A 235 -15.68 20.47 -12.75
C ARG A 235 -15.55 21.96 -12.59
N GLY A 236 -14.42 22.52 -13.01
CA GLY A 236 -14.14 23.95 -12.89
C GLY A 236 -12.73 24.29 -13.35
N GLU A 237 -12.44 25.59 -13.42
CA GLU A 237 -11.13 26.09 -13.79
C GLU A 237 -10.09 25.89 -12.68
N ARG A 238 -8.82 25.77 -13.07
CA ARG A 238 -7.70 25.63 -12.13
C ARG A 238 -7.66 26.85 -11.20
N GLY A 239 -7.54 26.62 -9.89
CA GLY A 239 -7.50 27.67 -8.86
C GLY A 239 -8.86 28.10 -8.32
N ALA A 240 -9.98 27.64 -8.87
CA ALA A 240 -11.31 27.92 -8.32
C ALA A 240 -11.58 27.19 -6.99
N LEU A 241 -10.98 26.01 -6.80
CA LEU A 241 -10.99 25.29 -5.54
C LEU A 241 -9.66 25.52 -4.81
N MET A 242 -9.73 25.79 -3.51
CA MET A 242 -8.56 25.85 -2.64
C MET A 242 -7.89 24.48 -2.44
N VAL A 243 -8.62 23.39 -2.71
CA VAL A 243 -8.12 22.01 -2.63
C VAL A 243 -7.73 21.54 -4.03
N SER A 244 -6.57 20.89 -4.16
CA SER A 244 -6.12 20.35 -5.45
C SER A 244 -7.05 19.26 -5.96
N LEU A 245 -7.37 19.32 -7.26
CA LEU A 245 -8.17 18.30 -7.93
C LEU A 245 -7.52 16.92 -7.83
N ASP A 246 -6.19 16.84 -7.82
CA ASP A 246 -5.44 15.59 -7.64
C ASP A 246 -5.75 14.89 -6.31
N SER A 247 -5.99 15.67 -5.24
CA SER A 247 -6.39 15.11 -3.93
C SER A 247 -7.82 14.57 -3.94
N MET A 248 -8.69 15.15 -4.78
CA MET A 248 -10.10 14.78 -4.89
C MET A 248 -10.32 13.56 -5.78
N PHE A 249 -9.54 13.42 -6.86
CA PHE A 249 -9.63 12.28 -7.78
C PHE A 249 -8.82 11.06 -7.33
N ARG A 250 -8.07 11.19 -6.23
CA ARG A 250 -7.36 10.06 -5.64
C ARG A 250 -8.36 9.04 -5.10
N ILE A 251 -8.25 7.79 -5.55
CA ILE A 251 -9.13 6.72 -5.11
C ILE A 251 -9.09 6.51 -3.59
N SER A 252 -10.28 6.41 -3.00
CA SER A 252 -10.53 6.23 -1.57
C SER A 252 -11.34 4.98 -1.22
N SER A 253 -11.81 4.21 -2.20
CA SER A 253 -12.56 2.96 -1.98
C SER A 253 -12.03 1.81 -2.82
N ASN A 254 -12.26 0.58 -2.36
CA ASN A 254 -11.72 -0.64 -2.93
C ASN A 254 -12.82 -1.52 -3.55
N PRO A 255 -12.82 -1.75 -4.89
CA PRO A 255 -13.76 -2.65 -5.54
C PRO A 255 -13.58 -4.12 -5.12
N PHE A 256 -12.42 -4.46 -4.55
CA PHE A 256 -12.11 -5.79 -4.01
C PHE A 256 -12.30 -5.87 -2.49
N PHE A 257 -12.99 -4.92 -1.87
CA PHE A 257 -13.28 -4.97 -0.44
C PHE A 257 -14.01 -6.26 -0.02
N PRO A 258 -14.98 -6.80 -0.78
CA PRO A 258 -15.58 -8.10 -0.44
C PRO A 258 -14.57 -9.25 -0.44
N TYR A 259 -13.53 -9.21 -1.29
CA TYR A 259 -12.46 -10.21 -1.28
C TYR A 259 -11.65 -10.11 0.01
N LEU A 260 -11.31 -8.88 0.42
CA LEU A 260 -10.57 -8.62 1.64
C LEU A 260 -11.31 -9.17 2.86
N LEU A 261 -12.63 -8.92 2.97
CA LEU A 261 -13.46 -9.45 4.05
C LEU A 261 -13.51 -10.97 4.03
N ALA A 262 -13.82 -11.58 2.88
CA ALA A 262 -13.88 -13.03 2.75
C ALA A 262 -12.56 -13.69 3.16
N ARG A 263 -11.42 -13.12 2.74
CA ARG A 263 -10.10 -13.66 3.11
C ARG A 263 -9.78 -13.49 4.59
N ILE A 264 -10.19 -12.39 5.21
CA ILE A 264 -10.07 -12.20 6.66
C ILE A 264 -10.92 -13.24 7.40
N ASP A 265 -12.17 -13.44 7.00
CA ASP A 265 -13.08 -14.40 7.62
C ASP A 265 -12.56 -15.84 7.50
N GLU A 266 -12.06 -16.23 6.33
CA GLU A 266 -11.41 -17.53 6.11
C GLU A 266 -10.25 -17.75 7.09
N VAL A 267 -9.40 -16.72 7.23
CA VAL A 267 -8.22 -16.78 8.08
C VAL A 267 -8.59 -16.78 9.57
N ILE A 268 -9.65 -16.08 9.98
CA ILE A 268 -10.16 -16.12 11.36
C ILE A 268 -10.79 -17.49 11.68
N ALA A 269 -11.51 -18.09 10.72
CA ALA A 269 -12.16 -19.39 10.89
C ALA A 269 -11.14 -20.55 10.95
N GLU A 270 -10.02 -20.44 10.25
CA GLU A 270 -8.94 -21.42 10.32
C GLU A 270 -8.16 -21.33 11.64
N PRO A 271 -7.95 -22.44 12.37
CA PRO A 271 -7.06 -22.44 13.52
C PRO A 271 -5.64 -22.06 13.08
N ALA A 272 -5.03 -21.09 13.78
CA ALA A 272 -3.68 -20.65 13.47
C ALA A 272 -2.72 -21.85 13.50
N ARG A 273 -2.02 -22.11 12.40
CA ARG A 273 -1.00 -23.18 12.36
C ARG A 273 0.10 -22.79 13.34
N ALA A 274 0.30 -23.60 14.37
CA ALA A 274 1.47 -23.49 15.22
C ALA A 274 2.71 -23.66 14.34
N SER A 275 3.64 -22.71 14.41
CA SER A 275 4.96 -22.79 13.80
C SER A 275 5.65 -24.08 14.30
N GLY A 276 5.60 -25.15 13.49
CA GLY A 276 6.16 -26.45 13.87
C GLY A 276 5.60 -27.69 13.17
N ALA A 277 4.39 -27.65 12.59
CA ALA A 277 3.86 -28.80 11.86
C ALA A 277 4.44 -28.85 10.43
N ARG A 278 5.70 -29.32 10.32
CA ARG A 278 6.30 -29.73 9.05
C ARG A 278 5.40 -30.76 8.36
N PRO A 279 4.98 -30.60 7.10
CA PRO A 279 4.61 -31.77 6.30
C PRO A 279 5.83 -32.68 6.23
N ALA A 280 5.63 -33.97 6.50
CA ALA A 280 6.69 -34.98 6.47
C ALA A 280 7.28 -35.05 5.05
N GLY A 281 8.41 -34.37 4.80
CA GLY A 281 9.09 -34.40 3.50
C GLY A 281 10.04 -33.24 3.19
N ALA A 282 9.93 -32.08 3.84
CA ALA A 282 10.77 -30.93 3.50
C ALA A 282 12.19 -31.04 4.10
N ARG A 283 13.19 -31.27 3.23
CA ARG A 283 14.63 -31.21 3.57
C ARG A 283 14.99 -29.82 4.14
N ARG A 284 15.96 -29.80 5.07
CA ARG A 284 16.58 -28.57 5.60
C ARG A 284 16.97 -27.64 4.44
N ALA A 285 16.29 -26.50 4.29
CA ALA A 285 16.83 -25.39 3.54
C ALA A 285 18.09 -24.93 4.28
N GLY A 286 19.21 -24.85 3.55
CA GLY A 286 20.45 -24.23 4.03
C GLY A 286 20.22 -22.75 4.40
N PRO A 287 21.23 -22.06 4.96
CA PRO A 287 21.10 -20.65 5.31
C PRO A 287 20.53 -19.88 4.13
N ALA A 288 19.44 -19.14 4.37
CA ALA A 288 18.71 -18.39 3.36
C ALA A 288 19.70 -17.61 2.49
N ALA A 289 19.74 -17.95 1.20
CA ALA A 289 20.49 -17.17 0.23
C ALA A 289 19.97 -15.73 0.33
N GLN A 290 20.86 -14.80 0.68
CA GLN A 290 20.56 -13.38 0.65
C GLN A 290 20.09 -13.06 -0.76
N ALA A 291 18.79 -12.80 -0.93
CA ALA A 291 18.27 -12.28 -2.16
C ALA A 291 18.98 -10.94 -2.42
N SER A 292 19.90 -10.93 -3.39
CA SER A 292 20.64 -9.74 -3.77
C SER A 292 19.70 -8.83 -4.54
N PHE A 293 19.37 -7.67 -3.96
CA PHE A 293 18.62 -6.63 -4.63
C PHE A 293 19.52 -5.41 -4.81
N PRO A 294 19.42 -4.68 -5.93
CA PRO A 294 20.09 -3.39 -6.06
C PRO A 294 19.57 -2.41 -4.98
N ASP A 295 20.49 -1.68 -4.35
CA ASP A 295 20.27 -0.78 -3.21
C ASP A 295 19.60 0.56 -3.60
N THR A 296 19.44 0.80 -4.89
CA THR A 296 18.90 2.04 -5.47
C THR A 296 17.48 1.82 -6.01
N ASP A 297 16.62 2.82 -5.80
CA ASP A 297 15.26 2.87 -6.39
C ASP A 297 15.24 4.09 -7.32
N PRO A 298 15.84 3.96 -8.52
CA PRO A 298 16.08 5.08 -9.44
C PRO A 298 14.80 5.70 -10.00
N GLU A 299 13.68 4.98 -9.99
CA GLU A 299 12.39 5.49 -10.50
C GLU A 299 11.72 6.46 -9.52
N PHE A 300 11.91 6.27 -8.20
CA PHE A 300 11.43 7.24 -7.22
C PHE A 300 12.17 8.59 -7.34
N ASP A 301 13.47 8.54 -7.63
CA ASP A 301 14.28 9.75 -7.86
C ASP A 301 13.91 10.46 -9.17
N GLU A 302 13.38 9.73 -10.16
CA GLU A 302 12.85 10.29 -11.42
C GLU A 302 11.42 10.84 -11.26
N MET A 303 10.55 10.14 -10.53
CA MET A 303 9.20 10.59 -10.18
C MET A 303 9.25 11.87 -9.33
N LEU A 304 10.22 11.99 -8.43
CA LEU A 304 10.50 13.20 -7.66
C LEU A 304 10.92 14.37 -8.55
N ARG A 305 11.75 14.13 -9.56
CA ARG A 305 12.14 15.15 -10.54
C ARG A 305 10.89 15.71 -11.25
N LYS A 306 10.01 14.82 -11.72
CA LYS A 306 8.76 15.20 -12.39
C LYS A 306 7.76 15.91 -11.46
N ALA A 307 7.66 15.51 -10.19
CA ALA A 307 6.80 16.18 -9.21
C ALA A 307 7.31 17.59 -8.84
N GLN A 308 8.64 17.77 -8.75
CA GLN A 308 9.26 19.07 -8.51
C GLN A 308 9.12 20.02 -9.70
N ASP A 309 9.18 19.51 -10.94
CA ASP A 309 8.97 20.31 -12.15
C ASP A 309 7.53 20.87 -12.23
N VAL A 310 6.53 20.11 -11.73
CA VAL A 310 5.12 20.56 -11.66
C VAL A 310 4.91 21.64 -10.59
N GLU A 311 5.64 21.61 -9.47
CA GLU A 311 5.59 22.64 -8.44
C GLU A 311 6.35 23.91 -8.84
N LEU A 312 7.48 23.81 -9.55
CA LEU A 312 8.30 24.95 -9.95
C LEU A 312 7.64 25.85 -11.00
N ASP A 313 6.79 25.31 -11.88
CA ASP A 313 6.00 26.11 -12.83
C ASP A 313 4.91 26.96 -12.14
N SER A 314 4.55 26.64 -10.89
CA SER A 314 3.59 27.45 -10.12
C SER A 314 4.22 28.62 -9.36
N VAL A 315 5.56 28.68 -9.30
CA VAL A 315 6.32 29.74 -8.60
C VAL A 315 6.79 30.84 -9.55
N VAL A 316 6.60 30.68 -10.87
CA VAL A 316 6.91 31.71 -11.86
C VAL A 316 5.62 32.27 -12.47
N MET A 317 4.95 33.16 -11.74
CA MET A 317 4.39 34.41 -12.28
C MET A 317 4.02 35.33 -11.09
N PRO A 318 4.23 36.66 -11.23
CA PRO A 318 4.35 37.61 -10.11
C PRO A 318 3.07 37.87 -9.32
#